data_AF-A0A7J4B0U5-F1
#
_entry.id   AF-A0A7J4B0U5-F1
#
_cell.length_a   1.000
_cell.length_b   1.000
_cell.length_c   1.000
_cell.angle_alpha   90.00
_cell.angle_beta   90.00
_cell.angle_gamma   90.00
#
_symmetry.space_group_name_H-M   'P 1'
#
loop_
_entity.id
_entity.type
_entity.pdbx_description
1 polymer ?
#
loop_
_entity_poly.entity_id
_entity_poly.type
_entity_poly.pdbx_seq_one_letter_code
_entity_poly.pdbx_strand_id
1 'polypeptide(L)'
;MRKPSKKSEKLQKIALERIHILFDLAKNEIKKHPERSKRYIELMRTIGMRYNVRIPKEMKRQICKKCNSYLLPGYNCKIRSAKKIMLIECLNCGNIMRYPYIKENLKNK
;
A
#
# COMPACT_ATOMS: atom_id res chain seq x y z
N MET A 1 6.05 -28.78 2.59
CA MET A 1 5.47 -27.43 2.36
C MET A 1 5.14 -27.28 0.87
N ARG A 2 3.87 -27.23 0.46
CA ARG A 2 3.45 -27.14 -0.96
C ARG A 2 3.92 -25.79 -1.54
N LYS A 3 4.81 -25.79 -2.53
CA LYS A 3 5.13 -24.58 -3.30
C LYS A 3 3.86 -24.13 -4.04
N PRO A 4 3.39 -22.88 -3.87
CA PRO A 4 2.27 -22.39 -4.66
C PRO A 4 2.64 -22.47 -6.14
N SER A 5 1.72 -22.97 -6.98
CA SER A 5 1.93 -23.06 -8.42
C SER A 5 2.21 -21.67 -8.99
N LYS A 6 3.28 -21.55 -9.79
CA LYS A 6 3.67 -20.28 -10.41
C LYS A 6 2.58 -19.88 -11.41
N LYS A 7 1.77 -18.87 -11.08
CA LYS A 7 0.77 -18.33 -12.02
C LYS A 7 1.46 -17.70 -13.23
N SER A 8 0.80 -17.75 -14.39
CA SER A 8 1.32 -17.20 -15.65
C SER A 8 1.84 -15.77 -15.49
N GLU A 9 3.07 -15.52 -15.96
CA GLU A 9 3.73 -14.20 -15.85
C GLU A 9 2.95 -13.09 -16.57
N LYS A 10 2.26 -13.42 -17.67
CA LYS A 10 1.37 -12.49 -18.38
C LYS A 10 0.22 -11.99 -17.49
N LEU A 11 -0.40 -12.90 -16.74
CA LEU A 11 -1.49 -12.53 -15.81
C LEU A 11 -0.99 -11.70 -14.63
N GLN A 12 0.24 -11.96 -14.16
CA GLN A 12 0.85 -11.16 -13.10
C GLN A 12 1.14 -9.72 -13.54
N LYS A 13 1.61 -9.52 -14.78
CA LYS A 13 1.81 -8.19 -15.37
C LYS A 13 0.50 -7.41 -15.45
N ILE A 14 -0.55 -8.01 -16.02
CA ILE A 14 -1.89 -7.38 -16.11
C ILE A 14 -2.44 -7.06 -14.71
N ALA A 15 -2.26 -7.97 -13.75
CA ALA A 15 -2.68 -7.73 -12.38
C ALA A 15 -1.92 -6.58 -11.72
N LEU A 16 -0.62 -6.42 -11.99
CA LEU A 16 0.18 -5.31 -11.52
C LEU A 16 -0.30 -3.98 -12.14
N GLU A 17 -0.53 -3.94 -13.45
CA GLU A 17 -1.09 -2.77 -14.13
C GLU A 17 -2.45 -2.36 -13.53
N ARG A 18 -3.34 -3.32 -13.28
CA ARG A 18 -4.63 -3.07 -12.61
C ARG A 18 -4.46 -2.53 -11.20
N ILE A 19 -3.47 -3.04 -10.45
CA ILE A 19 -3.13 -2.53 -9.11
C ILE A 19 -2.71 -1.06 -9.19
N HIS A 20 -1.90 -0.69 -10.18
CA HIS A 20 -1.51 0.70 -10.42
C HIS A 20 -2.72 1.61 -10.69
N ILE A 21 -3.57 1.21 -11.65
CA ILE A 21 -4.77 1.98 -12.01
C ILE A 21 -5.70 2.17 -10.80
N LEU A 22 -5.99 1.10 -10.05
CA LEU A 22 -6.87 1.18 -8.87
C LEU A 22 -6.30 2.08 -7.78
N PHE A 23 -4.98 2.11 -7.63
CA PHE A 23 -4.32 2.97 -6.65
C PHE A 23 -4.42 4.45 -7.03
N ASP A 24 -4.21 4.78 -8.30
CA ASP A 24 -4.34 6.16 -8.79
C ASP A 24 -5.79 6.66 -8.68
N LEU A 25 -6.77 5.82 -9.01
CA LEU A 25 -8.18 6.11 -8.79
C LEU A 25 -8.47 6.36 -7.30
N ALA A 26 -7.94 5.52 -6.40
CA ALA A 26 -8.09 5.69 -4.96
C ALA A 26 -7.52 7.02 -4.47
N LYS A 27 -6.36 7.43 -4.99
CA LYS A 27 -5.72 8.72 -4.68
C LYS A 27 -6.55 9.91 -5.12
N ASN A 28 -7.18 9.83 -6.30
CA ASN A 28 -7.98 10.92 -6.83
C ASN A 28 -9.34 11.06 -6.14
N GLU A 29 -9.96 9.94 -5.75
CA GLU A 29 -11.29 9.96 -5.14
C GLU A 29 -11.29 10.21 -3.62
N ILE A 30 -10.16 10.07 -2.91
CA ILE A 30 -10.13 10.17 -1.43
C ILE A 30 -10.72 11.48 -0.87
N LYS A 31 -10.55 12.60 -1.59
CA LYS A 31 -11.07 13.91 -1.17
C LYS A 31 -12.57 14.08 -1.45
N LYS A 32 -13.10 13.43 -2.49
CA LYS A 32 -14.49 13.57 -2.94
C LYS A 32 -15.38 12.48 -2.32
N HIS A 33 -14.93 11.23 -2.42
CA HIS A 33 -15.66 10.04 -2.00
C HIS A 33 -14.70 9.06 -1.30
N PRO A 34 -14.47 9.21 0.02
CA PRO A 34 -13.54 8.36 0.77
C PRO A 34 -13.95 6.88 0.78
N GLU A 35 -15.25 6.58 0.69
CA GLU A 35 -15.78 5.22 0.63
C GLU A 35 -15.37 4.49 -0.65
N ARG A 36 -15.41 5.17 -1.80
CA ARG A 36 -14.98 4.59 -3.08
C ARG A 36 -13.48 4.35 -3.11
N SER A 37 -12.71 5.30 -2.58
CA SER A 37 -11.26 5.13 -2.40
C SER A 37 -10.92 3.87 -1.60
N LYS A 38 -11.62 3.65 -0.47
CA LYS A 38 -11.48 2.42 0.32
C LYS A 38 -11.82 1.18 -0.50
N ARG A 39 -12.90 1.21 -1.28
CA ARG A 39 -13.30 0.09 -2.13
C ARG A 39 -12.24 -0.26 -3.18
N TYR A 40 -11.60 0.74 -3.80
CA TYR A 40 -10.52 0.50 -4.75
C TYR A 40 -9.30 -0.16 -4.11
N ILE A 41 -8.93 0.24 -2.89
CA ILE A 41 -7.83 -0.39 -2.16
C ILE A 41 -8.16 -1.84 -1.77
N GLU A 42 -9.41 -2.14 -1.41
CA GLU A 42 -9.87 -3.50 -1.16
C GLU A 42 -9.73 -4.38 -2.41
N LEU A 43 -10.18 -3.88 -3.57
CA LEU A 43 -10.04 -4.56 -4.85
C LEU A 43 -8.57 -4.79 -5.22
N MET A 44 -7.74 -3.76 -5.05
CA MET A 44 -6.29 -3.83 -5.28
C MET A 44 -5.65 -4.95 -4.45
N ARG A 45 -5.97 -5.05 -3.15
CA ARG A 45 -5.45 -6.12 -2.28
C ARG A 45 -5.94 -7.50 -2.70
N THR A 46 -7.22 -7.59 -3.09
CA THR A 46 -7.83 -8.85 -3.55
C THR A 46 -7.15 -9.37 -4.82
N ILE A 47 -6.86 -8.48 -5.78
CA ILE A 47 -6.11 -8.81 -6.99
C ILE A 47 -4.67 -9.25 -6.64
N GLY A 48 -3.98 -8.49 -5.78
CA GLY A 48 -2.63 -8.84 -5.34
C GLY A 48 -2.55 -10.22 -4.70
N MET A 49 -3.50 -10.56 -3.82
CA MET A 49 -3.59 -11.89 -3.20
C MET A 49 -3.94 -12.97 -4.22
N ARG A 50 -4.95 -12.73 -5.06
CA ARG A 50 -5.43 -13.72 -6.04
C ARG A 50 -4.36 -14.09 -7.05
N TYR A 51 -3.58 -13.13 -7.55
CA TYR A 51 -2.54 -13.36 -8.55
C TYR A 51 -1.14 -13.54 -7.96
N ASN A 52 -1.02 -13.52 -6.62
CA ASN A 52 0.24 -13.59 -5.89
C ASN A 52 1.26 -12.52 -6.36
N VAL A 53 0.75 -11.32 -6.66
CA VAL A 53 1.56 -10.19 -7.13
C VAL A 53 2.02 -9.37 -5.94
N ARG A 54 3.31 -9.10 -5.89
CA ARG A 54 3.90 -8.26 -4.85
C ARG A 54 3.58 -6.79 -5.12
N ILE A 55 2.63 -6.24 -4.37
CA ILE A 55 2.35 -4.79 -4.44
C ILE A 55 3.64 -4.01 -4.08
N PRO A 56 4.00 -2.96 -4.85
CA PRO A 56 5.16 -2.12 -4.59
C PRO A 56 5.21 -1.57 -3.16
N LYS A 57 6.43 -1.41 -2.62
CA LYS A 57 6.63 -0.98 -1.21
C LYS A 57 6.06 0.42 -0.95
N GLU A 58 6.14 1.31 -1.93
CA GLU A 58 5.65 2.69 -1.85
C GLU A 58 4.14 2.74 -1.66
N MET A 59 3.40 2.00 -2.50
CA MET A 59 1.95 1.86 -2.40
C MET A 59 1.54 1.23 -1.07
N LYS A 60 2.24 0.18 -0.62
CA LYS A 60 1.95 -0.47 0.67
C LYS A 60 2.12 0.44 1.89
N ARG A 61 2.90 1.52 1.78
CA ARG A 61 3.10 2.51 2.86
C ARG A 61 2.00 3.56 2.88
N GLN A 62 1.36 3.82 1.74
CA GLN A 62 0.29 4.80 1.58
C GLN A 62 -1.12 4.21 1.81
N ILE A 63 -1.22 2.97 2.31
CA ILE A 63 -2.51 2.34 2.60
C ILE A 63 -2.55 1.89 4.05
N CYS A 64 -3.69 2.05 4.71
CA CYS A 64 -3.89 1.47 6.03
C CYS A 64 -4.08 -0.04 5.92
N LYS A 65 -3.25 -0.82 6.62
CA LYS A 65 -3.36 -2.28 6.60
C LYS A 65 -4.62 -2.81 7.29
N LYS A 66 -5.22 -2.04 8.21
CA LYS A 66 -6.39 -2.42 9.03
C LYS A 66 -7.70 -2.07 8.33
N CYS A 67 -7.91 -0.79 7.98
CA CYS A 67 -9.18 -0.32 7.42
C CYS A 67 -9.18 -0.15 5.89
N ASN A 68 -8.07 -0.45 5.21
CA ASN A 68 -7.92 -0.30 3.76
C ASN A 68 -8.16 1.13 3.22
N SER A 69 -8.11 2.16 4.05
CA SER A 69 -8.15 3.53 3.56
C SER A 69 -6.84 3.94 2.90
N TYR A 70 -6.93 4.78 1.88
CA TYR A 70 -5.77 5.50 1.35
C TYR A 70 -5.30 6.53 2.38
N LEU A 71 -4.00 6.57 2.67
CA LEU A 71 -3.38 7.46 3.64
C LEU A 71 -2.81 8.68 2.91
N LEU A 72 -3.48 9.82 3.05
CA LEU A 72 -3.07 11.11 2.51
C LEU A 72 -2.46 11.98 3.63
N PRO A 73 -1.15 12.30 3.56
CA PRO A 73 -0.50 13.16 4.54
C PRO A 73 -1.19 14.52 4.65
N GLY A 74 -1.47 14.95 5.88
CA GLY A 74 -2.15 16.22 6.15
C GLY A 74 -3.68 16.15 6.08
N TYR A 75 -4.27 15.03 5.67
CA TYR A 75 -5.73 14.85 5.69
C TYR A 75 -6.15 13.78 6.70
N ASN A 76 -5.76 12.52 6.47
CA ASN A 76 -6.22 11.38 7.27
C ASN A 76 -5.08 10.53 7.86
N CYS A 77 -3.84 10.99 7.72
CA CYS A 77 -2.69 10.35 8.34
C CYS A 77 -1.72 11.35 8.94
N LYS A 78 -1.12 10.95 10.07
CA LYS A 78 -0.01 11.65 10.72
C LYS A 78 1.26 10.85 10.49
N ILE A 79 2.27 11.49 9.92
CA ILE A 79 3.59 10.89 9.75
C ILE A 79 4.52 11.52 10.79
N ARG A 80 5.11 10.67 11.63
CA ARG A 80 6.14 11.06 12.60
C ARG A 80 7.42 10.31 12.28
N SER A 81 8.51 11.04 12.13
CA SER A 81 9.86 10.48 12.06
C SER A 81 10.47 10.51 13.45
N ALA A 82 10.91 9.35 13.95
CA ALA A 82 11.60 9.23 15.23
C ALA A 82 12.90 8.45 15.03
N LYS A 83 14.05 9.12 15.17
CA LYS A 83 15.44 8.61 15.03
C LYS A 83 15.68 7.73 13.79
N LYS A 84 15.24 6.47 13.83
CA LYS A 84 15.45 5.43 12.81
C LYS A 84 14.15 4.78 12.32
N ILE A 85 12.98 5.29 12.70
CA ILE A 85 11.68 4.70 12.36
C ILE A 85 10.71 5.80 11.89
N MET A 86 10.00 5.54 10.79
CA MET A 86 8.79 6.25 10.39
C MET A 86 7.57 5.58 11.02
N LEU A 87 6.79 6.38 11.75
CA LEU A 87 5.48 6.01 12.24
C LEU A 87 4.44 6.71 11.37
N ILE A 88 3.57 5.92 10.75
CA ILE A 88 2.43 6.40 9.99
C ILE A 88 1.19 6.00 10.78
N GLU A 89 0.52 6.99 11.35
CA GLU A 89 -0.71 6.82 12.12
C GLU A 89 -1.91 7.13 11.22
N CYS A 90 -2.84 6.17 11.14
CA CYS A 90 -4.11 6.37 10.45
C CYS A 90 -5.10 7.04 11.39
N LEU A 91 -5.51 8.27 11.08
CA LEU A 91 -6.48 9.01 11.90
C LEU A 91 -7.89 8.43 11.83
N ASN A 92 -8.18 7.62 10.81
CA ASN A 92 -9.50 7.04 10.62
C ASN A 92 -9.77 5.79 11.50
N CYS A 93 -8.72 5.08 11.94
CA CYS A 93 -8.88 3.83 12.70
C CYS A 93 -7.87 3.66 13.85
N GLY A 94 -6.99 4.64 14.07
CA GLY A 94 -5.94 4.61 15.10
C GLY A 94 -4.79 3.63 14.85
N ASN A 95 -4.74 2.96 13.69
CA ASN A 95 -3.70 1.98 13.41
C ASN A 95 -2.35 2.67 13.17
N ILE A 96 -1.31 2.23 13.88
CA ILE A 96 0.05 2.76 13.78
C ILE A 96 0.91 1.78 12.98
N MET A 97 1.46 2.25 11.86
CA MET A 97 2.33 1.48 10.99
C MET A 97 3.77 1.96 11.16
N ARG A 98 4.69 1.03 11.47
CA ARG A 98 6.10 1.33 11.74
C ARG A 98 6.96 0.85 10.58
N TYR A 99 7.78 1.73 10.04
CA TYR A 99 8.71 1.44 8.96
C TYR A 99 10.12 1.91 9.36
N PRO A 100 11.10 1.01 9.50
CA PRO A 100 12.47 1.43 9.79
C PRO A 100 13.04 2.22 8.60
N TYR A 101 13.73 3.32 8.90
CA TYR A 101 14.69 3.94 8.01
C TYR A 101 15.92 3.04 7.97
N ILE A 102 15.92 2.08 7.05
CA ILE A 102 17.17 1.44 6.68
C ILE A 102 17.92 2.52 5.90
N LYS A 103 18.97 3.11 6.49
CA LYS A 103 19.90 3.93 5.72
C LYS A 103 20.31 3.10 4.50
N GLU A 104 20.11 3.63 3.32
CA GLU A 104 20.84 3.17 2.15
C GLU A 104 22.30 3.55 2.39
N ASN A 105 23.06 2.66 3.03
CA ASN A 105 24.50 2.80 3.25
C ASN A 105 25.18 1.43 3.14
N LEU A 106 25.04 0.80 1.97
CA LEU A 106 25.92 -0.27 1.51
C LEU A 106 26.16 -0.17 0.00
N LYS A 107 26.50 1.02 -0.50
CA LYS A 107 27.12 1.14 -1.84
C LYS A 107 28.39 1.98 -1.92
N ASN A 108 28.92 2.53 -0.82
CA ASN A 108 30.24 3.15 -0.82
C ASN A 108 30.92 2.93 0.54
N LYS A 109 31.57 1.78 0.71
CA LYS A 109 32.78 1.65 1.52
C LYS A 109 33.60 0.48 0.99
#